data_AF-A0A0P9DQQ4-F1
#
_entry.id   AF-A0A0P9DQQ4-F1
#
_cell.length_a   1.000
_cell.length_b   1.000
_cell.length_c   1.000
_cell.angle_alpha   90.00
_cell.angle_beta   90.00
_cell.angle_gamma   90.00
#
_symmetry.space_group_name_H-M   'P 1'
#
loop_
_entity.id
_entity.type
_entity.pdbx_description
1 polymer ?
#
loop_
_entity_poly.entity_id
_entity_poly.type
_entity_poly.pdbx_seq_one_letter_code
_entity_poly.pdbx_strand_id
1 'polypeptide(L)'
;MLRHSLKEYLEDQDVQVAEPIEIQGLHGPETFQRGLANLVREIARILTHHKDVRICATGGFKPEVALASVLGFIAKVPVYYIHESFRQEIHLPALPIDWKLDVKRHGKAIKAIVTAGERGIEKNQFIENFGRETYEELRNNWLIEEKGNRCAATDISRAILEAMLKLSKRKYARSALCYHSKT
;
A
#
# COMPACT_ATOMS: atom_id res chain seq x y z
N MET A 1 -26.16 -7.86 6.12
CA MET A 1 -27.10 -6.77 6.43
C MET A 1 -26.45 -5.39 6.36
N LEU A 2 -25.32 -5.10 7.05
CA LEU A 2 -24.64 -3.78 7.02
C LEU A 2 -23.89 -3.40 5.72
N ARG A 3 -23.51 -4.37 4.87
CA ARG A 3 -22.71 -4.08 3.65
C ARG A 3 -23.49 -3.35 2.55
N HIS A 4 -24.82 -3.52 2.52
CA HIS A 4 -25.68 -2.92 1.50
C HIS A 4 -26.22 -1.55 1.92
N SER A 5 -26.39 -1.31 3.23
CA SER A 5 -27.06 -0.10 3.72
C SER A 5 -26.32 1.20 3.41
N LEU A 6 -24.99 1.22 3.39
CA LEU A 6 -24.24 2.44 3.02
C LEU A 6 -24.28 2.70 1.52
N LYS A 7 -24.17 1.64 0.71
CA LYS A 7 -24.24 1.73 -0.74
C LYS A 7 -25.62 2.23 -1.16
N GLU A 8 -26.68 1.56 -0.70
CA GLU A 8 -28.07 1.93 -0.94
C GLU A 8 -28.34 3.37 -0.52
N TYR A 9 -27.90 3.75 0.69
CA TYR A 9 -28.05 5.13 1.17
C TYR A 9 -27.38 6.16 0.25
N LEU A 10 -26.15 5.89 -0.22
CA LEU A 10 -25.42 6.81 -1.10
C LEU A 10 -26.01 6.85 -2.52
N GLU A 11 -26.48 5.72 -3.04
CA GLU A 11 -27.18 5.63 -4.33
C GLU A 11 -28.51 6.42 -4.28
N ASP A 12 -29.25 6.35 -3.17
CA ASP A 12 -30.44 7.18 -2.92
C ASP A 12 -30.13 8.69 -2.88
N GLN A 13 -28.87 9.06 -2.63
CA GLN A 13 -28.38 10.45 -2.70
C GLN A 13 -27.78 10.81 -4.08
N ASP A 14 -28.04 10.01 -5.12
CA ASP A 14 -27.53 10.19 -6.49
C ASP A 14 -25.98 10.17 -6.58
N VAL A 15 -25.34 9.48 -5.63
CA VAL A 15 -23.89 9.24 -5.66
C VAL A 15 -23.60 7.94 -6.39
N GLN A 16 -22.69 7.98 -7.35
CA GLN A 16 -22.18 6.77 -8.00
C GLN A 16 -21.31 5.98 -7.03
N VAL A 17 -21.77 4.80 -6.62
CA VAL A 17 -21.05 3.90 -5.70
C VAL A 17 -20.59 2.65 -6.43
N ALA A 18 -19.31 2.30 -6.27
CA ALA A 18 -18.79 1.03 -6.77
C ALA A 18 -19.23 -0.14 -5.86
N GLU A 19 -19.31 -1.35 -6.41
CA GLU A 19 -19.56 -2.53 -5.58
C GLU A 19 -18.50 -2.68 -4.48
N PRO A 20 -18.91 -2.91 -3.21
CA PRO A 20 -17.97 -3.17 -2.12
C PRO A 20 -17.10 -4.40 -2.41
N ILE A 21 -15.79 -4.24 -2.28
CA ILE A 21 -14.84 -5.33 -2.44
C ILE A 21 -14.57 -5.97 -1.08
N GLU A 22 -14.88 -7.25 -0.94
CA GLU A 22 -14.57 -7.99 0.28
C GLU A 22 -13.12 -8.46 0.29
N ILE A 23 -12.39 -8.11 1.35
CA ILE A 23 -11.03 -8.59 1.57
C ILE A 23 -11.04 -9.87 2.40
N GLN A 24 -10.59 -10.96 1.78
CA GLN A 24 -10.50 -12.27 2.42
C GLN A 24 -9.32 -12.35 3.41
N GLY A 25 -9.56 -12.93 4.58
CA GLY A 25 -8.52 -13.27 5.57
C GLY A 25 -8.31 -12.28 6.72
N LEU A 26 -9.12 -11.23 6.85
CA LEU A 26 -8.96 -10.22 7.92
C LEU A 26 -9.58 -10.61 9.28
N HIS A 27 -10.26 -11.75 9.40
CA HIS A 27 -11.05 -12.10 10.59
C HIS A 27 -10.35 -13.05 11.58
N GLY A 28 -9.30 -13.75 11.16
CA GLY A 28 -8.64 -14.77 11.98
C GLY A 28 -7.14 -14.48 12.17
N PRO A 29 -6.56 -14.76 13.36
CA PRO A 29 -5.16 -14.47 13.65
C PRO A 29 -4.20 -15.17 12.68
N GLU A 30 -4.50 -16.41 12.30
CA GLU A 30 -3.69 -17.20 11.34
C GLU A 30 -3.74 -16.63 9.91
N THR A 31 -4.85 -15.96 9.54
CA THR A 31 -5.04 -15.44 8.19
C THR A 31 -4.75 -13.94 8.08
N PHE A 32 -4.64 -13.23 9.21
CA PHE A 32 -4.66 -11.78 9.27
C PHE A 32 -3.55 -11.15 8.43
N GLN A 33 -2.33 -11.68 8.51
CA GLN A 33 -1.19 -11.22 7.70
C GLN A 33 -1.46 -11.32 6.20
N ARG A 34 -2.02 -12.44 5.76
CA ARG A 34 -2.44 -12.65 4.37
C ARG A 34 -3.61 -11.73 3.99
N GLY A 35 -4.55 -11.49 4.91
CA GLY A 35 -5.65 -10.54 4.73
C GLY A 35 -5.16 -9.11 4.50
N LEU A 36 -4.17 -8.65 5.28
CA LEU A 36 -3.54 -7.35 5.07
C LEU A 36 -2.80 -7.28 3.74
N ALA A 37 -2.12 -8.35 3.32
CA ALA A 37 -1.50 -8.41 2.00
C ALA A 37 -2.54 -8.33 0.86
N ASN A 38 -3.71 -8.97 1.03
CA ASN A 38 -4.81 -8.88 0.08
C ASN A 38 -5.36 -7.44 0.01
N LEU A 39 -5.56 -6.78 1.16
CA LEU A 39 -5.95 -5.37 1.24
C LEU A 39 -4.95 -4.48 0.48
N VAL A 40 -3.65 -4.66 0.72
CA VAL A 40 -2.58 -3.89 0.05
C VAL A 40 -2.65 -4.05 -1.46
N ARG A 41 -2.82 -5.29 -1.95
CA ARG A 41 -2.92 -5.56 -3.39
C ARG A 41 -4.15 -4.90 -4.01
N GLU A 42 -5.27 -4.91 -3.30
CA GLU A 42 -6.52 -4.34 -3.80
C GLU A 42 -6.49 -2.81 -3.84
N ILE A 43 -5.97 -2.17 -2.79
CA ILE A 43 -5.74 -0.73 -2.78
C ILE A 43 -4.76 -0.34 -3.91
N ALA A 44 -3.67 -1.08 -4.07
CA ALA A 44 -2.73 -0.83 -5.17
C ALA A 44 -3.36 -1.03 -6.55
N ARG A 45 -4.28 -2.00 -6.71
CA ARG A 45 -5.06 -2.17 -7.95
C ARG A 45 -5.92 -0.94 -8.21
N ILE A 46 -6.66 -0.43 -7.23
CA ILE A 46 -7.48 0.78 -7.38
C ILE A 46 -6.60 1.98 -7.75
N LEU A 47 -5.51 2.21 -7.01
CA LEU A 47 -4.59 3.33 -7.23
C LEU A 47 -3.88 3.29 -8.60
N THR A 48 -3.71 2.09 -9.18
CA THR A 48 -3.11 1.93 -10.52
C THR A 48 -4.11 2.16 -11.64
N HIS A 49 -5.39 1.81 -11.46
CA HIS A 49 -6.42 1.93 -12.50
C HIS A 49 -7.07 3.32 -12.54
N HIS A 50 -7.15 4.02 -11.40
CA HIS A 50 -7.81 5.33 -11.30
C HIS A 50 -6.79 6.45 -11.17
N LYS A 51 -7.08 7.61 -11.77
CA LYS A 51 -6.20 8.80 -11.74
C LYS A 51 -6.49 9.71 -10.54
N ASP A 52 -7.76 10.02 -10.34
CA ASP A 52 -8.23 10.93 -9.31
C ASP A 52 -8.76 10.14 -8.12
N VAL A 53 -7.85 9.78 -7.21
CA VAL A 53 -8.15 8.99 -6.01
C VAL A 53 -7.82 9.82 -4.77
N ARG A 54 -8.68 9.72 -3.75
CA ARG A 54 -8.40 10.18 -2.38
C ARG A 54 -8.70 9.03 -1.43
N ILE A 55 -7.94 8.91 -0.35
CA ILE A 55 -8.12 7.84 0.64
C ILE A 55 -8.69 8.44 1.93
N CYS A 56 -9.86 7.93 2.34
CA CYS A 56 -10.46 8.20 3.64
C CYS A 56 -9.94 7.19 4.67
N ALA A 57 -9.17 7.68 5.64
CA ALA A 57 -8.55 6.95 6.73
C ALA A 57 -9.36 7.04 8.04
N THR A 58 -10.67 7.32 7.96
CA THR A 58 -11.55 7.48 9.13
C THR A 58 -12.01 6.14 9.70
N GLY A 59 -12.46 5.23 8.83
CA GLY A 59 -13.05 3.95 9.22
C GLY A 59 -12.11 2.78 8.94
N GLY A 60 -12.28 1.69 9.69
CA GLY A 60 -11.48 0.48 9.59
C GLY A 60 -10.61 0.23 10.83
N PHE A 61 -9.97 -0.93 10.90
CA PHE A 61 -9.05 -1.24 11.99
C PHE A 61 -7.69 -0.56 11.77
N LYS A 62 -6.98 -0.25 12.86
CA LYS A 62 -5.71 0.50 12.83
C LYS A 62 -4.68 -0.02 11.80
N PRO A 63 -4.42 -1.35 11.67
CA PRO A 63 -3.45 -1.84 10.69
C PRO A 63 -3.87 -1.60 9.23
N GLU A 64 -5.17 -1.71 8.95
CA GLU A 64 -5.73 -1.51 7.60
C GLU A 64 -5.60 -0.05 7.18
N VAL A 65 -5.98 0.86 8.07
CA VAL A 65 -5.89 2.31 7.88
C VAL A 65 -4.43 2.76 7.70
N ALA A 66 -3.50 2.21 8.49
CA ALA A 66 -2.08 2.50 8.36
C ALA A 66 -1.54 2.09 6.98
N LEU A 67 -1.85 0.88 6.51
CA LEU A 67 -1.41 0.39 5.20
C LEU A 67 -2.03 1.19 4.05
N ALA A 68 -3.33 1.51 4.15
CA ALA A 68 -4.01 2.35 3.17
C ALA A 68 -3.35 3.74 3.06
N SER A 69 -3.01 4.34 4.19
CA SER A 69 -2.35 5.64 4.26
C SER A 69 -0.95 5.59 3.62
N VAL A 70 -0.14 4.58 3.97
CA VAL A 70 1.19 4.36 3.38
C VAL A 70 1.10 4.22 1.86
N LEU A 71 0.15 3.42 1.35
CA LEU A 71 -0.07 3.28 -0.09
C LEU A 71 -0.54 4.57 -0.75
N GLY A 72 -1.34 5.37 -0.05
CA GLY A 72 -1.70 6.72 -0.50
C GLY A 72 -0.48 7.61 -0.68
N PHE A 73 0.44 7.60 0.28
CA PHE A 73 1.68 8.36 0.22
C PHE A 73 2.64 7.85 -0.88
N ILE A 74 2.72 6.53 -1.07
CA ILE A 74 3.47 5.92 -2.18
C ILE A 74 2.87 6.36 -3.52
N ALA A 75 1.56 6.29 -3.68
CA ALA A 75 0.87 6.70 -4.91
C ALA A 75 0.80 8.22 -5.12
N LYS A 76 1.25 9.01 -4.12
CA LYS A 76 1.15 10.48 -4.06
C LYS A 76 -0.29 10.97 -4.26
N VAL A 77 -1.24 10.32 -3.59
CA VAL A 77 -2.65 10.73 -3.54
C VAL A 77 -3.01 11.31 -2.17
N PRO A 78 -4.00 12.21 -2.07
CA PRO A 78 -4.42 12.75 -0.79
C PRO A 78 -4.97 11.67 0.14
N VAL A 79 -4.52 11.67 1.38
CA VAL A 79 -5.05 10.85 2.48
C VAL A 79 -5.63 11.78 3.52
N TYR A 80 -6.85 11.51 3.99
CA TYR A 80 -7.53 12.35 4.96
C TYR A 80 -8.29 11.50 5.98
N TYR A 81 -8.56 12.03 7.16
CA TYR A 81 -9.47 11.42 8.13
C TYR A 81 -10.47 12.46 8.63
N ILE A 82 -11.64 12.00 9.09
CA ILE A 82 -12.67 12.85 9.68
C ILE A 82 -12.63 12.64 11.18
N HIS A 83 -12.31 13.68 11.94
CA HIS A 83 -12.22 13.56 13.39
C HIS A 83 -13.61 13.52 14.03
N GLU A 84 -13.85 12.57 14.93
CA GLU A 84 -15.17 12.33 15.52
C GLU A 84 -15.72 13.54 16.29
N SER A 85 -14.89 14.19 17.11
CA SER A 85 -15.33 15.28 17.99
C SER A 85 -15.77 16.55 17.27
N PHE A 86 -15.15 16.90 16.14
CA PHE A 86 -15.42 18.16 15.45
C PHE A 86 -15.90 17.98 14.00
N ARG A 87 -15.99 16.75 13.50
CA ARG A 87 -16.56 16.38 12.19
C ARG A 87 -15.93 17.13 11.00
N GLN A 88 -14.64 17.48 11.10
CA GLN A 88 -13.91 18.12 10.01
C GLN A 88 -12.93 17.14 9.35
N GLU A 89 -12.73 17.33 8.06
CA GLU A 89 -11.69 16.67 7.30
C GLU A 89 -10.31 17.20 7.73
N ILE A 90 -9.42 16.29 8.09
CA ILE A 90 -8.02 16.56 8.37
C ILE A 90 -7.17 15.82 7.34
N HIS A 91 -6.38 16.58 6.59
CA HIS A 91 -5.44 16.04 5.62
C HIS A 91 -4.19 15.51 6.32
N LEU A 92 -3.84 14.26 6.06
CA LEU A 92 -2.58 13.70 6.53
C LEU A 92 -1.44 14.20 5.62
N PRO A 93 -0.37 14.78 6.19
CA PRO A 93 0.75 15.25 5.39
C PRO A 93 1.40 14.07 4.68
N ALA A 94 1.67 14.22 3.39
CA ALA A 94 2.45 13.23 2.66
C ALA A 94 3.85 13.15 3.28
N LEU A 95 4.30 11.93 3.59
CA LEU A 95 5.64 11.73 4.11
C LEU A 95 6.69 12.11 3.04
N PRO A 96 7.78 12.80 3.41
CA PRO A 96 8.86 13.19 2.50
C PRO A 96 9.76 11.99 2.14
N ILE A 97 9.15 10.87 1.74
CA ILE A 97 9.82 9.64 1.36
C ILE A 97 9.84 9.55 -0.17
N ASP A 98 11.03 9.44 -0.75
CA ASP A 98 11.23 9.20 -2.18
C ASP A 98 11.50 7.72 -2.47
N TRP A 99 10.45 6.92 -2.29
CA TRP A 99 10.47 5.49 -2.56
C TRP A 99 10.78 5.13 -4.03
N LYS A 100 10.63 6.08 -4.97
CA LYS A 100 10.97 5.84 -6.38
C LYS A 100 12.48 5.71 -6.57
N LEU A 101 13.27 6.41 -5.74
CA LEU A 101 14.71 6.22 -5.72
C LEU A 101 15.07 4.80 -5.30
N ASP A 102 14.41 4.26 -4.28
CA ASP A 102 14.62 2.87 -3.82
C ASP A 102 14.26 1.86 -4.91
N VAL A 103 13.14 2.06 -5.61
CA VAL A 103 12.76 1.20 -6.74
C VAL A 103 13.75 1.33 -7.89
N LYS A 104 14.29 2.52 -8.15
CA LYS A 104 15.32 2.71 -9.19
C LYS A 104 16.62 2.01 -8.82
N ARG A 105 17.04 2.08 -7.55
CA ARG A 105 18.29 1.52 -7.04
C ARG A 105 18.23 -0.01 -6.90
N HIS A 106 17.16 -0.53 -6.30
CA HIS A 106 17.02 -1.95 -5.95
C HIS A 106 15.99 -2.71 -6.80
N GLY A 107 15.43 -2.10 -7.85
CA GLY A 107 14.30 -2.66 -8.59
C GLY A 107 14.50 -4.07 -9.14
N LYS A 108 15.73 -4.44 -9.55
CA LYS A 108 16.06 -5.81 -9.97
C LYS A 108 15.94 -6.80 -8.81
N ALA A 109 16.49 -6.45 -7.65
CA ALA A 109 16.45 -7.26 -6.45
C ALA A 109 15.01 -7.39 -5.90
N ILE A 110 14.28 -6.27 -5.86
CA ILE A 110 12.86 -6.25 -5.48
C ILE A 110 12.04 -7.16 -6.40
N LYS A 111 12.23 -7.06 -7.72
CA LYS A 111 11.54 -7.93 -8.69
C LYS A 111 11.89 -9.40 -8.47
N ALA A 112 13.15 -9.71 -8.16
CA ALA A 112 13.57 -11.08 -7.88
C ALA A 112 12.88 -11.64 -6.63
N ILE A 113 12.85 -10.88 -5.52
CA ILE A 113 12.15 -11.28 -4.28
C ILE A 113 10.66 -11.49 -4.52
N VAL A 114 10.00 -10.55 -5.20
CA VAL A 114 8.57 -10.67 -5.54
C VAL A 114 8.30 -11.92 -6.37
N THR A 115 9.16 -12.21 -7.35
CA THR A 115 9.03 -13.39 -8.23
C THR A 115 9.29 -14.70 -7.47
N ALA A 116 10.26 -14.70 -6.56
CA ALA A 116 10.59 -15.86 -5.74
C ALA A 116 9.47 -16.22 -4.75
N GLY A 117 8.69 -15.22 -4.30
CA GLY A 117 7.59 -15.41 -3.37
C GLY A 117 8.07 -16.04 -2.05
N GLU A 118 7.25 -16.93 -1.48
CA GLU A 118 7.55 -17.63 -0.22
C GLU A 118 8.79 -18.51 -0.30
N ARG A 119 9.15 -19.01 -1.50
CA ARG A 119 10.38 -19.78 -1.68
C ARG A 119 11.60 -18.91 -1.36
N GLY A 120 11.55 -17.60 -1.53
CA GLY A 120 12.70 -16.71 -1.34
C GLY A 120 13.88 -17.03 -2.25
N ILE A 121 15.00 -16.36 -2.02
CA ILE A 121 16.26 -16.51 -2.76
C ILE A 121 17.33 -16.96 -1.76
N GLU A 122 18.25 -17.83 -2.17
CA GLU A 122 19.38 -18.19 -1.31
C GLU A 122 20.22 -16.93 -1.03
N LYS A 123 20.65 -16.73 0.22
CA LYS A 123 21.24 -15.48 0.70
C LYS A 123 22.53 -15.14 -0.04
N ASN A 124 23.43 -16.10 -0.20
CA ASN A 124 24.71 -15.86 -0.88
C ASN A 124 24.46 -15.58 -2.35
N GLN A 125 23.55 -16.32 -2.99
CA GLN A 125 23.11 -16.05 -4.35
C GLN A 125 22.48 -14.65 -4.50
N PHE A 126 21.71 -14.19 -3.52
CA PHE A 126 21.13 -12.86 -3.52
C PHE A 126 22.22 -11.79 -3.44
N ILE A 127 23.14 -11.93 -2.49
CA ILE A 127 24.25 -10.99 -2.28
C ILE A 127 25.18 -10.94 -3.51
N GLU A 128 25.45 -12.09 -4.13
CA GLU A 128 26.25 -12.18 -5.35
C GLU A 128 25.57 -11.44 -6.52
N ASN A 129 24.25 -11.61 -6.69
CA ASN A 129 23.52 -11.01 -7.80
C ASN A 129 23.17 -9.53 -7.63
N PHE A 130 22.96 -9.08 -6.39
CA PHE A 130 22.39 -7.75 -6.11
C PHE A 130 23.21 -6.89 -5.14
N GLY A 131 24.29 -7.43 -4.59
CA GLY A 131 25.17 -6.75 -3.64
C GLY A 131 24.73 -6.87 -2.18
N ARG A 132 25.73 -6.85 -1.29
CA ARG A 132 25.54 -6.87 0.17
C ARG A 132 24.75 -5.66 0.67
N GLU A 133 25.01 -4.49 0.12
CA GLU A 133 24.33 -3.24 0.49
C GLU A 133 22.82 -3.34 0.25
N THR A 134 22.39 -3.74 -0.96
CA THR A 134 20.97 -3.98 -1.27
C THR A 134 20.34 -4.98 -0.31
N TYR A 135 21.06 -6.06 0.03
CA TYR A 135 20.58 -7.05 0.97
C TYR A 135 20.38 -6.46 2.37
N GLU A 136 21.36 -5.73 2.89
CA GLU A 136 21.31 -5.09 4.21
C GLU A 136 20.23 -4.02 4.27
N GLU A 137 20.07 -3.20 3.23
CA GLU A 137 19.01 -2.19 3.17
C GLU A 137 17.62 -2.82 3.17
N LEU A 138 17.35 -3.83 2.33
CA LEU A 138 16.05 -4.49 2.33
C LEU A 138 15.76 -5.21 3.66
N ARG A 139 16.79 -5.80 4.29
CA ARG A 139 16.65 -6.48 5.58
C ARG A 139 16.41 -5.48 6.73
N ASN A 140 17.24 -4.44 6.81
CA ASN A 140 17.20 -3.46 7.91
C ASN A 140 15.93 -2.60 7.86
N ASN A 141 15.30 -2.48 6.69
CA ASN A 141 13.98 -1.87 6.51
C ASN A 141 12.82 -2.87 6.61
N TRP A 142 13.08 -4.12 7.02
CA TRP A 142 12.06 -5.15 7.28
C TRP A 142 11.23 -5.51 6.03
N LEU A 143 11.80 -5.32 4.84
CA LEU A 143 11.19 -5.69 3.56
C LEU A 143 11.45 -7.16 3.22
N ILE A 144 12.54 -7.72 3.74
CA ILE A 144 12.88 -9.14 3.66
C ILE A 144 13.30 -9.67 5.05
N GLU A 145 13.07 -10.95 5.27
CA GLU A 145 13.45 -11.72 6.43
C GLU A 145 14.35 -12.90 6.04
N GLU A 146 15.16 -13.39 6.98
CA GLU A 146 15.93 -14.62 6.80
C GLU A 146 15.15 -15.83 7.29
N LYS A 147 15.09 -16.86 6.44
CA LYS A 147 14.58 -18.20 6.77
C LYS A 147 15.66 -19.22 6.44
N GLY A 148 16.44 -19.59 7.45
CA GLY A 148 17.65 -20.40 7.27
C GLY A 148 18.66 -19.67 6.38
N ASN A 149 19.06 -20.27 5.26
CA ASN A 149 19.97 -19.67 4.30
C ASN A 149 19.26 -18.87 3.19
N ARG A 150 17.98 -18.55 3.33
CA ARG A 150 17.20 -17.86 2.29
C ARG A 150 16.69 -16.52 2.80
N CYS A 151 16.59 -15.55 1.89
CA CYS A 151 15.89 -14.31 2.13
C CYS A 151 14.55 -14.30 1.38
N ALA A 152 13.48 -13.91 2.06
CA ALA A 152 12.14 -13.82 1.50
C ALA A 152 11.42 -12.59 2.05
N ALA A 153 10.43 -12.07 1.33
CA ALA A 153 9.52 -11.08 1.89
C ALA A 153 8.37 -11.79 2.62
N THR A 154 7.88 -11.20 3.71
CA THR A 154 6.57 -11.56 4.28
C THR A 154 5.47 -11.29 3.26
N ASP A 155 4.26 -11.82 3.48
CA ASP A 155 3.14 -11.56 2.57
C ASP A 155 2.83 -10.07 2.40
N ILE A 156 2.85 -9.32 3.51
CA ILE A 156 2.61 -7.88 3.49
C ILE A 156 3.76 -7.16 2.78
N SER A 157 5.01 -7.44 3.15
CA SER A 157 6.18 -6.80 2.53
C SER A 157 6.21 -7.07 1.02
N ARG A 158 5.91 -8.31 0.60
CA ARG A 158 5.79 -8.67 -0.81
C ARG A 158 4.70 -7.86 -1.52
N ALA A 159 3.51 -7.74 -0.92
CA ALA A 159 2.43 -6.95 -1.48
C ALA A 159 2.77 -5.45 -1.61
N ILE A 160 3.51 -4.90 -0.64
CA ILE A 160 4.01 -3.51 -0.69
C ILE A 160 5.03 -3.35 -1.84
N LEU A 161 6.00 -4.27 -1.95
CA LEU A 161 7.00 -4.26 -3.01
C LEU A 161 6.36 -4.39 -4.41
N GLU A 162 5.36 -5.26 -4.55
CA GLU A 162 4.53 -5.37 -5.76
C GLU A 162 3.84 -4.03 -6.09
N ALA A 163 3.24 -3.39 -5.08
CA ALA A 163 2.57 -2.09 -5.23
C ALA A 163 3.55 -1.00 -5.68
N MET A 164 4.73 -0.91 -5.05
CA MET A 164 5.79 0.03 -5.42
C MET A 164 6.22 -0.18 -6.88
N LEU A 165 6.49 -1.43 -7.29
CA LEU A 165 6.85 -1.73 -8.69
C LEU A 165 5.77 -1.29 -9.68
N LYS A 166 4.49 -1.52 -9.38
CA LYS A 166 3.36 -1.12 -10.24
C LYS A 166 3.20 0.39 -10.30
N LEU A 167 3.18 1.06 -9.15
CA LEU A 167 2.98 2.51 -9.02
C LEU A 167 4.17 3.29 -9.59
N SER A 168 5.38 2.71 -9.65
CA SER A 168 6.57 3.41 -10.17
C SER A 168 6.41 3.80 -11.64
N LYS A 169 5.62 3.02 -12.38
CA LYS A 169 5.31 3.20 -13.80
C LYS A 169 4.19 4.21 -14.05
N ARG A 170 3.49 4.66 -13.01
CA ARG A 170 2.39 5.62 -13.12
C ARG A 170 2.96 7.00 -13.43
N LYS A 171 2.51 7.60 -14.54
CA LYS A 171 2.67 9.05 -14.77
C LYS A 171 1.71 9.75 -13.81
N TYR A 172 2.24 10.63 -12.97
CA TYR A 172 1.41 11.36 -12.00
C TYR A 172 0.31 12.13 -12.74
N ALA A 173 -0.93 12.03 -12.27
CA ALA A 173 -1.89 13.11 -12.48
C ALA A 173 -1.31 14.33 -11.77
N ARG A 174 -1.30 15.50 -12.43
CA ARG A 174 -0.84 16.76 -11.82
C ARG A 174 -1.50 16.86 -10.45
N SER A 175 -0.69 16.80 -9.39
CA SER A 175 -1.18 16.96 -8.04
C SER A 175 -1.96 18.28 -7.98
N ALA A 176 -3.21 18.21 -7.56
CA ALA A 176 -3.97 19.37 -7.09
C ALA A 176 -3.37 19.87 -5.75
N LEU A 177 -2.07 20.16 -5.75
CA LEU A 177 -1.36 20.91 -4.72
C LEU A 177 -1.69 22.43 -4.81
N CYS A 178 -2.65 22.80 -5.66
CA CYS A 178 -3.26 24.13 -5.69
C CYS A 178 -4.61 24.09 -4.97
N TYR A 179 -4.61 24.16 -3.65
CA TYR A 179 -5.74 24.70 -2.89
C TYR A 179 -5.16 25.74 -1.92
N HIS A 180 -5.06 26.99 -2.39
CA HIS A 180 -5.97 28.07 -2.01
C HIS A 180 -6.11 28.23 -0.49
N SER A 181 -5.16 28.95 0.09
CA SER A 181 -5.44 29.81 1.24
C SER A 181 -6.47 30.86 0.82
N LYS A 182 -7.76 30.55 0.97
CA LYS A 182 -8.80 31.57 1.09
C LYS A 182 -9.28 31.56 2.54
N THR A 183 -8.61 32.37 3.33
CA THR A 183 -9.16 33.05 4.50
C THR A 183 -9.14 34.53 4.18
#